data_AF-A0A958Z907-F1
#
_entry.id   AF-A0A958Z907-F1
#
_cell.length_a   1.000
_cell.length_b   1.000
_cell.length_c   1.000
_cell.angle_alpha   90.00
_cell.angle_beta   90.00
_cell.angle_gamma   90.00
#
_symmetry.space_group_name_H-M   'P 1'
#
loop_
_entity.id
_entity.type
_entity.pdbx_description
1 polymer ?
#
loop_
_entity_poly.entity_id
_entity_poly.type
_entity_poly.pdbx_seq_one_letter_code
_entity_poly.pdbx_strand_id
1 'polypeptide(L)'
;MKKHFIHLPTSTAHTILLSAMGRSGTTWIASLINFSNTHREIFEPFLPIRVAEANVFEYTQYLNPHVDDPGYVEAAKNILEGKLKRQTWLDSGNTRLISYTRLIKDIRTNLMLGWFHQKFPTMKIILLVRNPFSVV
;
A
#
# COMPACT_ATOMS: atom_id res chain seq x y z
N MET A 1 -9.45 -2.34 22.51
CA MET A 1 -8.50 -3.42 22.87
C MET A 1 -7.29 -3.35 21.95
N LYS A 2 -6.08 -3.08 22.46
CA LYS A 2 -4.85 -2.94 21.64
C LYS A 2 -4.44 -4.32 21.10
N LYS A 3 -4.65 -4.59 19.82
CA LYS A 3 -4.18 -5.82 19.16
C LYS A 3 -2.67 -5.70 18.88
N HIS A 4 -1.90 -6.75 19.20
CA HIS A 4 -0.45 -6.76 19.03
C HIS A 4 -0.07 -7.45 17.71
N PHE A 5 0.55 -6.71 16.78
CA PHE A 5 0.95 -7.17 15.45
C PHE A 5 2.46 -7.40 15.31
N ILE A 6 2.92 -8.64 15.11
CA ILE A 6 4.32 -8.97 14.84
C ILE A 6 4.52 -9.10 13.33
N HIS A 7 5.53 -8.42 12.79
CA HIS A 7 5.81 -8.37 11.36
C HIS A 7 7.23 -8.89 11.08
N LEU A 8 7.35 -9.96 10.31
CA LEU A 8 8.61 -10.61 9.91
C LEU A 8 8.33 -11.28 8.55
N PRO A 9 9.03 -11.10 7.40
CA PRO A 9 10.27 -10.40 7.09
C PRO A 9 10.07 -9.09 6.27
N THR A 10 11.12 -8.27 6.18
CA THR A 10 11.15 -6.92 5.58
C THR A 10 11.76 -6.93 4.17
N SER A 11 11.02 -7.43 3.18
CA SER A 11 11.38 -7.27 1.76
C SER A 11 10.14 -6.89 0.95
N THR A 12 10.27 -5.93 0.04
CA THR A 12 9.21 -5.50 -0.87
C THR A 12 8.67 -6.64 -1.75
N ALA A 13 9.45 -7.71 -1.95
CA ALA A 13 9.01 -8.93 -2.64
C ALA A 13 7.84 -9.65 -1.95
N HIS A 14 7.63 -9.42 -0.65
CA HIS A 14 6.50 -9.96 0.12
C HIS A 14 5.30 -9.00 0.20
N THR A 15 5.27 -7.98 -0.66
CA THR A 15 4.21 -6.97 -0.73
C THR A 15 3.43 -7.10 -2.03
N ILE A 16 2.11 -7.06 -1.91
CA ILE A 16 1.19 -6.83 -3.01
C ILE A 16 0.67 -5.40 -2.86
N LEU A 17 0.88 -4.57 -3.87
CA LEU A 17 0.29 -3.24 -3.98
C LEU A 17 -0.96 -3.31 -4.87
N LEU A 18 -2.13 -3.14 -4.26
CA LEU A 18 -3.42 -2.97 -4.94
C LEU A 18 -3.71 -1.47 -5.09
N SER A 19 -3.51 -0.98 -6.30
CA SER A 19 -3.74 0.41 -6.71
C SER A 19 -5.04 0.53 -7.50
N ALA A 20 -5.79 1.60 -7.32
CA ALA A 20 -7.06 1.81 -8.03
C ALA A 20 -7.56 3.26 -7.90
N MET A 21 -8.70 3.58 -8.50
CA MET A 21 -9.47 4.76 -8.10
C MET A 21 -10.34 4.48 -6.86
N GLY A 22 -10.71 5.53 -6.14
CA GLY A 22 -11.74 5.46 -5.09
C GLY A 22 -13.03 4.81 -5.61
N ARG A 23 -13.70 4.01 -4.76
CA ARG A 23 -14.97 3.33 -5.08
C ARG A 23 -14.91 2.30 -6.24
N SER A 24 -13.72 1.87 -6.65
CA SER A 24 -13.53 0.87 -7.73
C SER A 24 -13.74 -0.59 -7.30
N GLY A 25 -14.11 -0.85 -6.04
CA GLY A 25 -14.25 -2.21 -5.50
C GLY A 25 -12.96 -2.79 -4.90
N THR A 26 -11.98 -1.94 -4.54
CA THR A 26 -10.71 -2.36 -3.94
C THR A 26 -10.89 -3.17 -2.66
N THR A 27 -11.89 -2.88 -1.84
CA THR A 27 -12.22 -3.67 -0.64
C THR A 27 -12.63 -5.10 -0.99
N TRP A 28 -13.46 -5.28 -2.03
CA TRP A 28 -13.88 -6.60 -2.47
C TRP A 28 -12.71 -7.39 -3.04
N ILE A 29 -11.90 -6.78 -3.91
CA ILE A 29 -10.69 -7.42 -4.44
C ILE A 29 -9.68 -7.76 -3.33
N ALA A 30 -9.49 -6.85 -2.36
CA ALA A 30 -8.61 -7.12 -1.23
C ALA A 30 -9.08 -8.32 -0.40
N SER A 31 -10.40 -8.46 -0.16
CA SER A 31 -10.96 -9.64 0.52
C SER A 31 -10.77 -10.94 -0.25
N LEU A 32 -10.78 -10.89 -1.58
CA LEU A 32 -10.54 -12.07 -2.42
C LEU A 32 -9.06 -12.47 -2.39
N ILE A 33 -8.15 -11.51 -2.56
CA ILE A 33 -6.70 -11.75 -2.47
C ILE A 33 -6.32 -12.27 -1.07
N ASN A 34 -6.88 -11.67 -0.03
CA ASN A 34 -6.59 -12.02 1.35
C ASN A 34 -7.65 -12.96 1.96
N PHE A 35 -8.31 -13.79 1.15
CA PHE A 35 -9.37 -14.70 1.61
C PHE A 35 -8.91 -15.62 2.75
N SER A 36 -7.71 -16.18 2.63
CA SER A 36 -7.09 -17.03 3.66
C SER A 36 -6.46 -16.25 4.82
N ASN A 37 -6.63 -14.91 4.86
CA ASN A 37 -6.09 -14.01 5.88
C ASN A 37 -4.59 -14.22 6.16
N THR A 38 -3.80 -14.43 5.11
CA THR A 38 -2.35 -14.68 5.20
C THR A 38 -1.54 -13.39 5.18
N HIS A 39 -2.12 -12.30 4.67
CA HIS A 39 -1.47 -11.00 4.56
C HIS A 39 -1.94 -10.06 5.67
N ARG A 40 -1.05 -9.17 6.13
CA ARG A 40 -1.44 -7.95 6.84
C ARG A 40 -2.01 -6.99 5.79
N GLU A 41 -3.29 -6.67 5.90
CA GLU A 41 -3.87 -5.58 5.11
C GLU A 41 -3.39 -4.24 5.68
N ILE A 42 -2.89 -3.36 4.81
CA ILE A 42 -2.46 -2.00 5.16
C ILE A 42 -3.29 -1.05 4.31
N PHE A 43 -4.08 -0.21 4.98
CA PHE A 43 -5.04 0.67 4.35
C PHE A 43 -4.44 2.06 4.07
N GLU A 44 -4.38 2.42 2.79
CA GLU A 44 -4.01 3.72 2.25
C GLU A 44 -2.80 4.39 2.95
N PRO A 45 -1.61 3.75 2.94
CA PRO A 45 -0.44 4.27 3.63
C PRO A 45 0.19 5.50 2.95
N PHE A 46 -0.10 5.78 1.67
CA PHE A 46 0.43 6.94 0.94
C PHE A 46 -0.47 8.17 1.08
N LEU A 47 -1.25 8.25 2.16
CA LEU A 47 -2.06 9.41 2.51
C LEU A 47 -1.32 10.30 3.51
N PRO A 48 -0.62 11.38 3.08
CA PRO A 48 0.25 12.18 3.95
C PRO A 48 -0.49 12.81 5.14
N ILE A 49 -1.74 13.23 4.97
CA ILE A 49 -2.54 13.81 6.07
C ILE A 49 -2.86 12.81 7.20
N ARG A 50 -2.71 11.50 6.96
CA ARG A 50 -2.98 10.44 7.94
C ARG A 50 -1.74 9.66 8.35
N VAL A 51 -0.68 9.65 7.54
CA VAL A 51 0.46 8.74 7.68
C VAL A 51 1.74 9.56 7.62
N ALA A 52 2.38 9.75 8.78
CA ALA A 52 3.55 10.61 8.90
C ALA A 52 4.74 10.13 8.04
N GLU A 53 4.88 8.81 7.87
CA GLU A 53 5.88 8.19 7.01
C GLU A 53 5.69 8.52 5.52
N ALA A 54 4.50 9.00 5.14
CA ALA A 54 4.19 9.43 3.78
C ALA A 54 4.26 10.96 3.60
N ASN A 55 4.69 11.73 4.60
CA ASN A 55 4.73 13.21 4.53
C ASN A 55 5.60 13.77 3.42
N VAL A 56 6.55 12.99 2.88
CA VAL A 56 7.36 13.42 1.74
C VAL A 56 6.57 13.41 0.43
N PHE A 57 5.46 12.67 0.35
CA PHE A 57 4.61 12.58 -0.84
C PHE A 57 3.49 13.62 -0.81
N GLU A 58 3.10 14.09 -1.99
CA GLU A 58 1.91 14.93 -2.14
C GLU A 58 0.60 14.10 -2.07
N TYR A 59 -0.52 14.77 -1.76
CA TYR A 59 -1.85 14.13 -1.77
C TYR A 59 -2.19 13.52 -3.14
N THR A 60 -1.73 14.15 -4.22
CA THR A 60 -1.83 13.64 -5.60
C THR A 60 -0.46 13.80 -6.25
N GLN A 61 0.30 12.72 -6.30
CA GLN A 61 1.69 12.71 -6.74
C GLN A 61 1.86 11.90 -8.02
N TYR A 62 2.40 12.51 -9.06
CA TYR A 62 3.07 11.79 -10.13
C TYR A 62 4.57 11.68 -9.82
N LEU A 63 5.15 10.50 -10.02
CA LEU A 63 6.59 10.31 -9.99
C LEU A 63 7.05 9.73 -11.33
N ASN A 64 7.94 10.45 -12.01
CA ASN A 64 8.60 9.92 -13.20
C ASN A 64 9.46 8.71 -12.78
N PRO A 65 9.43 7.58 -13.52
CA PRO A 65 10.19 6.38 -13.15
C PRO A 65 11.69 6.60 -12.91
N HIS A 66 12.29 7.58 -13.59
CA HIS A 66 13.70 7.93 -13.48
C HIS A 66 14.03 8.87 -12.30
N VAL A 67 13.06 9.29 -11.49
CA VAL A 67 13.34 10.03 -10.26
C VAL A 67 14.01 9.11 -9.26
N ASP A 68 15.25 9.44 -8.88
CA ASP A 68 16.09 8.69 -7.94
C ASP A 68 16.32 9.45 -6.62
N ASP A 69 15.41 10.35 -6.25
CA ASP A 69 15.46 11.05 -4.98
C ASP A 69 15.47 10.03 -3.80
N PRO A 70 16.53 10.02 -2.97
CA PRO A 70 16.64 9.06 -1.88
C PRO A 70 15.51 9.16 -0.84
N GLY A 71 14.95 10.36 -0.63
CA GLY A 71 13.87 10.58 0.31
C GLY A 71 12.58 9.87 -0.12
N TYR A 72 12.22 9.95 -1.40
CA TYR A 72 11.09 9.18 -1.93
C TYR A 72 11.33 7.67 -1.85
N VAL A 73 12.52 7.22 -2.28
CA VAL A 73 12.85 5.79 -2.31
C VAL A 73 12.83 5.20 -0.90
N GLU A 74 13.44 5.87 0.08
CA GLU A 74 13.49 5.40 1.46
C GLU A 74 12.10 5.41 2.12
N ALA A 75 11.33 6.49 1.97
CA ALA A 75 9.98 6.57 2.50
C ALA A 75 9.08 5.48 1.91
N ALA A 76 9.09 5.31 0.59
CA ALA A 76 8.36 4.24 -0.07
C ALA A 76 8.81 2.87 0.42
N LYS A 77 10.13 2.62 0.49
CA LYS A 77 10.67 1.35 0.98
C LYS A 77 10.20 1.04 2.39
N ASN A 78 10.25 2.01 3.30
CA ASN A 78 9.80 1.84 4.68
C ASN A 78 8.31 1.50 4.74
N ILE A 79 7.46 2.21 3.97
CA ILE A 79 6.03 1.93 3.86
C ILE A 79 5.81 0.50 3.31
N LEU A 80 6.45 0.15 2.20
CA LEU A 80 6.27 -1.11 1.48
C LEU A 80 6.80 -2.32 2.26
N GLU A 81 7.85 -2.15 3.06
CA GLU A 81 8.39 -3.17 3.99
C GLU A 81 7.58 -3.26 5.28
N GLY A 82 6.61 -2.37 5.49
CA GLY A 82 5.73 -2.35 6.66
C GLY A 82 6.35 -1.71 7.91
N LYS A 83 7.42 -0.92 7.77
CA LYS A 83 8.07 -0.12 8.84
C LYS A 83 7.25 1.13 9.14
N LEU A 84 5.99 0.91 9.48
CA LEU A 84 4.99 1.94 9.78
C LEU A 84 4.65 1.90 11.26
N LYS A 85 4.49 3.06 11.86
CA LYS A 85 3.89 3.19 13.19
C LYS A 85 2.46 2.66 13.16
N ARG A 86 2.03 2.04 14.27
CA ARG A 86 0.67 1.51 14.38
C ARG A 86 -0.33 2.63 14.53
N GLN A 87 -1.40 2.54 13.76
CA GLN A 87 -2.50 3.50 13.81
C GLN A 87 -3.77 2.88 13.23
N THR A 88 -4.91 3.33 13.75
CA THR A 88 -6.24 2.82 13.37
C THR A 88 -6.55 2.93 11.89
N TRP A 89 -6.01 3.96 11.21
CA TRP A 89 -6.15 4.12 9.76
C TRP A 89 -5.54 2.93 9.01
N LEU A 90 -4.25 2.67 9.22
CA LEU A 90 -3.50 1.63 8.52
C LEU A 90 -4.04 0.23 8.82
N ASP A 91 -4.41 -0.02 10.07
CA ASP A 91 -4.82 -1.34 10.55
C ASP A 91 -6.33 -1.57 10.47
N SER A 92 -7.10 -0.67 9.85
CA SER A 92 -8.57 -0.73 9.78
C SER A 92 -9.11 -2.01 9.13
N GLY A 93 -8.41 -2.54 8.12
CA GLY A 93 -8.75 -3.82 7.47
C GLY A 93 -8.01 -5.03 8.06
N ASN A 94 -7.07 -4.84 8.98
CA ASN A 94 -6.22 -5.93 9.46
C ASN A 94 -6.85 -6.69 10.63
N THR A 95 -6.98 -8.01 10.48
CA THR A 95 -7.45 -8.90 11.55
C THR A 95 -6.34 -9.79 12.11
N ARG A 96 -5.15 -9.81 11.48
CA ARG A 96 -4.09 -10.80 11.75
C ARG A 96 -3.03 -10.28 12.72
N LEU A 97 -2.70 -11.07 13.75
CA LEU A 97 -1.69 -10.75 14.77
C LEU A 97 -0.23 -10.96 14.31
N ILE A 98 0.06 -11.95 13.47
CA ILE A 98 1.43 -12.20 12.99
C ILE A 98 1.36 -12.31 11.49
N SER A 99 2.17 -11.55 10.74
CA SER A 99 2.19 -11.62 9.28
C SER A 99 3.57 -11.68 8.65
N TYR A 100 3.66 -12.46 7.56
CA TYR A 100 4.85 -12.62 6.73
C TYR A 100 4.74 -11.93 5.36
N THR A 101 3.53 -11.57 4.96
CA THR A 101 3.25 -10.86 3.70
C THR A 101 2.33 -9.67 3.96
N ARG A 102 2.30 -8.74 3.01
CA ARG A 102 1.50 -7.51 3.09
C ARG A 102 0.63 -7.34 1.86
N LEU A 103 -0.59 -6.89 2.09
CA LEU A 103 -1.48 -6.39 1.05
C LEU A 103 -1.69 -4.90 1.34
N ILE A 104 -1.02 -4.05 0.57
CA ILE A 104 -1.20 -2.61 0.63
C ILE A 104 -2.29 -2.25 -0.37
N LYS A 105 -3.33 -1.56 0.09
CA LYS A 105 -4.40 -1.05 -0.76
C LYS A 105 -4.38 0.46 -0.72
N ASP A 106 -4.15 1.10 -1.87
CA ASP A 106 -3.99 2.55 -1.92
C ASP A 106 -4.50 3.15 -3.24
N ILE A 107 -5.43 4.11 -3.15
CA ILE A 107 -6.05 4.73 -4.32
C ILE A 107 -5.29 5.94 -4.89
N ARG A 108 -4.21 6.38 -4.24
CA ARG A 108 -3.42 7.57 -4.62
C ARG A 108 -2.13 7.20 -5.35
N THR A 109 -1.81 5.91 -5.40
CA THR A 109 -0.56 5.40 -5.98
C THR A 109 -0.58 5.25 -7.50
N ASN A 110 -1.72 5.47 -8.17
CA ASN A 110 -1.91 5.22 -9.61
C ASN A 110 -0.84 5.93 -10.48
N LEU A 111 -0.52 7.19 -10.16
CA LEU A 111 0.45 8.00 -10.91
C LEU A 111 1.92 7.73 -10.52
N MET A 112 2.15 6.83 -9.57
CA MET A 112 3.49 6.40 -9.15
C MET A 112 3.79 4.96 -9.56
N LEU A 113 2.87 4.25 -10.24
CA LEU A 113 3.03 2.82 -10.54
C LEU A 113 4.25 2.51 -11.40
N GLY A 114 4.55 3.34 -12.41
CA GLY A 114 5.77 3.18 -13.21
C GLY A 114 7.04 3.35 -12.37
N TRP A 115 7.03 4.31 -11.43
CA TRP A 115 8.12 4.51 -10.49
C TRP A 115 8.27 3.36 -9.51
N PHE A 116 7.17 2.85 -8.93
CA PHE A 116 7.21 1.66 -8.08
C PHE A 116 7.76 0.43 -8.81
N HIS A 117 7.34 0.22 -10.05
CA HIS A 117 7.82 -0.89 -10.86
C HIS A 117 9.34 -0.81 -11.10
N GLN A 118 9.87 0.38 -11.39
CA GLN A 118 11.30 0.58 -11.59
C GLN A 118 12.10 0.45 -10.29
N LYS A 119 11.65 1.01 -9.17
CA LYS A 119 12.41 1.00 -7.90
C LYS A 119 12.26 -0.30 -7.10
N PHE A 120 11.15 -1.01 -7.27
CA PHE A 120 10.83 -2.23 -6.51
C PHE A 120 10.36 -3.37 -7.46
N PRO A 121 11.22 -3.86 -8.37
CA PRO A 121 10.82 -4.76 -9.45
C PRO A 121 10.30 -6.12 -9.00
N THR A 122 10.62 -6.55 -7.77
CA THR A 122 10.14 -7.81 -7.18
C THR A 122 8.77 -7.69 -6.51
N MET A 123 8.26 -6.45 -6.32
CA MET A 123 6.96 -6.21 -5.71
C MET A 123 5.83 -6.48 -6.70
N LYS A 124 4.79 -7.18 -6.26
CA LYS A 124 3.61 -7.41 -7.08
C LYS A 124 2.74 -6.15 -7.10
N ILE A 125 2.46 -5.63 -8.28
CA ILE A 125 1.59 -4.46 -8.49
C ILE A 125 0.33 -4.91 -9.22
N ILE A 126 -0.83 -4.55 -8.68
CA ILE A 126 -2.15 -4.79 -9.26
C ILE A 126 -2.83 -3.44 -9.44
N LEU A 127 -3.12 -3.06 -10.68
CA LEU A 127 -3.98 -1.91 -10.98
C LEU A 127 -5.41 -2.40 -11.22
N LEU A 128 -6.34 -2.02 -10.35
CA LEU A 128 -7.76 -2.30 -10.51
C LEU A 128 -8.43 -1.14 -11.25
N VAL A 129 -8.93 -1.44 -12.44
CA VAL A 129 -9.71 -0.51 -13.25
C VAL A 129 -11.18 -0.92 -13.23
N ARG A 130 -12.06 0.03 -12.91
CA ARG A 130 -13.52 -0.11 -13.03
C ARG A 130 -14.01 0.96 -13.99
N ASN A 131 -15.07 0.67 -14.73
CA ASN A 131 -15.73 1.66 -15.60
C ASN A 131 -16.03 2.94 -14.78
N PRO A 132 -15.50 4.11 -15.18
CA PRO A 132 -15.67 5.35 -14.43
C PRO A 132 -17.13 5.80 -14.34
N PHE A 133 -17.96 5.49 -15.33
CA PHE A 133 -19.40 5.79 -15.31
C PHE A 133 -20.19 4.88 -14.35
N SER A 134 -19.57 3.82 -13.85
CA SER A 134 -20.16 2.92 -12.85
C SER A 134 -19.73 3.28 -11.41
N VAL A 135 -19.02 4.40 -11.26
CA VAL A 135 -18.54 4.93 -9.98
C VAL A 135 -19.27 6.25 -9.73
N VAL A 136 -20.23 6.23 -8.79
CA VAL A 136 -21.02 7.39 -8.34
C VAL A 136 -20.70 7.66 -6.87
#